data_AF-A0A2A4NSB9-F1
#
_entry.id   AF-A0A2A4NSB9-F1
#
_cell.length_a   1.000
_cell.length_b   1.000
_cell.length_c   1.000
_cell.angle_alpha   90.00
_cell.angle_beta   90.00
_cell.angle_gamma   90.00
#
_symmetry.space_group_name_H-M   'P 1'
#
loop_
_entity.id
_entity.type
_entity.pdbx_description
1 polymer ?
#
loop_
_entity_poly.entity_id
_entity_poly.type
_entity_poly.pdbx_seq_one_letter_code
_entity_poly.pdbx_strand_id
1 'polypeptide(L)'
;MGNAVCAQCHSPAGNPDFPNLTKTTYDSPDHTFHPVGSEGAQCKNCHMPEQVYMGIDGRRDHSFRIPRPDLGAQTGAPDACTACHQGKSPDWAAAQIAVWYPNSTRRGPHYGQVLAAGRAAPDKVSGDLLTLAPNEDQPGIVRATALNLLQSQTNPQLAEATAPLLRNADPLIRANAAPLQRGVDVQTRLTRLMPLLSDKMRSVRIATAKQLLDTPPDQLARSQGVMVNAAMGDWQKSLGNKLDFPETHLVMGGTALTLRNFPAALQAFQEVVRLDPQRADAWVMLARLTDALDGPEAAGRVLRRAVDKVPDDPGLMRLMGQIGR
;
A
#
# COMPACT_ATOMS: atom_id res chain seq x y z
N MET A 1 9.32 -1.58 31.39
CA MET A 1 10.08 -0.58 30.59
C MET A 1 9.21 0.66 30.45
N GLY A 2 9.67 1.81 30.94
CA GLY A 2 8.96 3.10 30.86
C GLY A 2 9.59 4.02 29.80
N ASN A 3 9.52 5.33 30.01
CA ASN A 3 10.03 6.36 29.09
C ASN A 3 11.54 6.26 28.78
N ALA A 4 12.30 5.51 29.59
CA ALA A 4 13.73 5.27 29.41
C ALA A 4 14.11 4.78 28.00
N VAL A 5 13.27 3.99 27.33
CA VAL A 5 13.54 3.53 25.95
C VAL A 5 13.50 4.70 24.97
N CYS A 6 12.53 5.60 25.12
CA CYS A 6 12.41 6.80 24.29
C CYS A 6 13.56 7.79 24.58
N ALA A 7 13.94 7.93 25.85
CA ALA A 7 14.98 8.86 26.30
C ALA A 7 16.41 8.47 25.85
N GLN A 8 16.63 7.26 25.33
CA GLN A 8 17.89 6.88 24.68
C GLN A 8 18.20 7.77 23.47
N CYS A 9 17.18 8.31 22.81
CA CYS A 9 17.31 9.20 21.66
C CYS A 9 16.69 10.58 21.90
N HIS A 10 15.56 10.64 22.61
CA HIS A 10 14.80 11.86 22.88
C HIS A 10 15.14 12.42 24.26
N SER A 11 16.34 12.98 24.38
CA SER A 11 16.84 13.60 25.61
C SER A 11 17.82 14.75 25.29
N PRO A 12 18.28 15.52 26.30
CA PRO A 12 19.31 16.53 26.09
C PRO A 12 20.64 15.95 25.56
N ALA A 13 20.94 14.70 25.90
CA ALA A 13 22.11 14.00 25.35
C ALA A 13 21.94 13.70 23.84
N GLY A 14 20.72 13.38 23.41
CA GLY A 14 20.41 12.96 22.05
C GLY A 14 21.03 11.60 21.70
N ASN A 15 21.07 11.27 20.41
CA ASN A 15 21.77 10.10 19.89
C ASN A 15 22.65 10.52 18.68
N PRO A 16 23.95 10.22 18.67
CA PRO A 16 24.87 10.60 17.59
C PRO A 16 24.49 10.03 16.22
N ASP A 17 23.80 8.87 16.17
CA ASP A 17 23.32 8.27 14.93
C ASP A 17 22.19 9.09 14.28
N PHE A 18 21.55 9.96 15.07
CA PHE A 18 20.43 10.80 14.64
C PHE A 18 20.68 12.28 14.98
N PRO A 19 21.65 12.92 14.32
CA PRO A 19 22.10 14.28 14.66
C PRO A 19 21.01 15.35 14.49
N ASN A 20 19.98 15.07 13.71
CA ASN A 20 18.86 15.98 13.45
C ASN A 20 17.76 15.94 14.54
N LEU A 21 17.89 15.09 15.56
CA LEU A 21 16.94 15.08 16.67
C LEU A 21 17.06 16.37 17.49
N THR A 22 15.93 16.98 17.79
CA THR A 22 15.88 18.12 18.70
C THR A 22 16.24 17.64 20.12
N LYS A 23 17.38 18.11 20.63
CA LYS A 23 17.87 17.80 21.98
C LYS A 23 17.13 18.66 22.99
N THR A 24 16.31 18.04 23.81
CA THR A 24 15.57 18.71 24.88
C THR A 24 15.12 17.69 25.93
N THR A 25 14.62 18.16 27.07
CA THR A 25 14.06 17.34 28.13
C THR A 25 12.59 17.03 27.82
N TYR A 26 12.34 15.88 27.17
CA TYR A 26 10.98 15.44 26.84
C TYR A 26 10.26 14.73 27.98
N ASP A 27 10.98 14.01 28.85
CA ASP A 27 10.39 13.31 29.98
C ASP A 27 10.23 14.25 31.19
N SER A 28 9.39 15.28 31.03
CA SER A 28 9.03 16.23 32.09
C SER A 28 7.55 16.63 32.02
N PRO A 29 6.96 17.09 33.12
CA PRO A 29 5.60 17.66 33.13
C PRO A 29 5.40 18.84 32.17
N ASP A 30 6.46 19.54 31.76
CA ASP A 30 6.37 20.66 30.79
C ASP A 30 6.15 20.17 29.36
N HIS A 31 6.38 18.88 29.10
CA HIS A 31 6.10 18.24 27.82
C HIS A 31 4.92 17.28 27.89
N THR A 32 4.84 16.47 28.96
CA THR A 32 3.77 15.47 29.10
C THR A 32 2.46 16.09 29.58
N PHE A 33 2.50 17.23 30.26
CA PHE A 33 1.36 17.90 30.90
C PHE A 33 0.55 17.01 31.85
N HIS A 34 1.20 15.99 32.40
CA HIS A 34 0.61 15.03 33.33
C HIS A 34 1.51 14.86 34.57
N PRO A 35 0.93 14.43 35.72
CA PRO A 35 1.72 14.13 36.91
C PRO A 35 2.81 13.08 36.64
N VAL A 36 3.99 13.29 37.20
CA VAL A 36 5.11 12.34 37.07
C VAL A 36 4.68 10.96 37.57
N GLY A 37 4.97 9.92 36.79
CA GLY A 37 4.61 8.53 37.11
C GLY A 37 3.17 8.13 36.78
N SER A 38 2.33 9.05 36.31
CA SER A 38 0.98 8.70 35.82
C SER A 38 1.01 8.02 34.46
N GLU A 39 -0.09 7.35 34.09
CA GLU A 39 -0.26 6.80 32.73
C GLU A 39 -0.15 7.89 31.65
N GLY A 40 -0.72 9.08 31.88
CA GLY A 40 -0.62 10.20 30.93
C GLY A 40 0.81 10.74 30.74
N ALA A 41 1.73 10.45 31.66
CA ALA A 41 3.13 10.82 31.53
C ALA A 41 3.96 9.81 30.72
N GLN A 42 3.40 8.69 30.27
CA GLN A 42 4.13 7.70 29.48
C GLN A 42 4.14 8.07 27.99
N CYS A 43 5.32 8.21 27.37
CA CYS A 43 5.47 8.62 25.97
C CYS A 43 4.63 7.78 25.00
N LYS A 44 4.59 6.46 25.24
CA LYS A 44 3.85 5.49 24.42
C LYS A 44 2.33 5.72 24.46
N ASN A 45 1.78 6.32 25.50
CA ASN A 45 0.32 6.52 25.58
C ASN A 45 -0.14 7.64 24.64
N CYS A 46 0.73 8.60 24.32
CA CYS A 46 0.45 9.66 23.36
C CYS A 46 0.98 9.36 21.95
N HIS A 47 2.22 8.88 21.85
CA HIS A 47 2.91 8.71 20.57
C HIS A 47 2.74 7.33 19.94
N MET A 48 2.27 6.35 20.72
CA MET A 48 2.00 4.98 20.30
C MET A 48 0.63 4.51 20.84
N PRO A 49 -0.47 5.26 20.58
CA PRO A 49 -1.76 4.94 21.18
C PRO A 49 -2.14 3.49 20.87
N GLU A 50 -2.71 2.83 21.86
CA GLU A 50 -3.18 1.46 21.72
C GLU A 50 -4.50 1.44 20.95
N GLN A 51 -4.62 0.55 19.97
CA GLN A 51 -5.84 0.33 19.21
C GLN A 51 -6.16 -1.15 19.23
N VAL A 52 -7.44 -1.49 19.42
CA VAL A 52 -7.90 -2.88 19.31
C VAL A 52 -7.89 -3.24 17.84
N TYR A 53 -6.95 -4.10 17.44
CA TYR A 53 -6.81 -4.55 16.07
C TYR A 53 -7.42 -5.95 15.94
N MET A 54 -8.24 -6.17 14.91
CA MET A 54 -8.96 -7.45 14.68
C MET A 54 -9.82 -7.93 15.87
N GLY A 55 -10.24 -7.02 16.75
CA GLY A 55 -11.23 -7.27 17.80
C GLY A 55 -10.76 -8.01 19.06
N ILE A 56 -9.51 -8.48 19.12
CA ILE A 56 -9.04 -9.35 20.21
C ILE A 56 -7.89 -8.71 21.00
N ASP A 57 -6.90 -8.14 20.32
CA ASP A 57 -5.68 -7.65 20.98
C ASP A 57 -5.49 -6.14 20.79
N GLY A 58 -5.22 -5.46 21.90
CA GLY A 58 -4.70 -4.11 21.90
C GLY A 58 -3.28 -4.10 21.32
N ARG A 59 -3.07 -3.32 20.25
CA ARG A 59 -1.77 -3.14 19.62
C ARG A 59 -1.39 -1.68 19.65
N ARG A 60 -0.15 -1.41 20.05
CA ARG A 60 0.41 -0.05 20.07
C ARG A 60 0.75 0.38 18.65
N ASP A 61 0.40 1.60 18.31
CA ASP A 61 0.79 2.22 17.05
C ASP A 61 2.33 2.34 16.98
N HIS A 62 2.95 1.81 15.92
CA HIS A 62 4.41 1.84 15.72
C HIS A 62 4.85 2.94 14.73
N SER A 63 4.03 3.97 14.54
CA SER A 63 4.35 5.13 13.71
C SER A 63 4.88 6.33 14.52
N PHE A 64 4.85 6.26 15.86
CA PHE A 64 5.51 7.20 16.79
C PHE A 64 5.20 8.68 16.50
N ARG A 65 3.91 9.02 16.38
CA ARG A 65 3.47 10.31 15.83
C ARG A 65 3.29 11.36 16.91
N ILE A 66 3.54 12.62 16.56
CA ILE A 66 3.05 13.76 17.34
C ILE A 66 1.52 13.75 17.24
N PRO A 67 0.77 13.73 18.36
CA PRO A 67 -0.69 13.68 18.34
C PRO A 67 -1.30 14.81 17.50
N ARG A 68 -2.21 14.44 16.59
CA ARG A 68 -2.98 15.35 15.73
C ARG A 68 -4.47 14.99 15.79
N PRO A 69 -5.13 15.16 16.97
CA PRO A 69 -6.55 14.82 17.13
C PRO A 69 -7.44 15.61 16.16
N ASP A 70 -7.02 16.79 15.73
CA ASP A 70 -7.67 17.61 14.69
C ASP A 70 -7.77 16.92 13.32
N LEU A 71 -6.91 15.95 13.04
CA LEU A 71 -6.93 15.19 11.77
C LEU A 71 -7.69 13.86 11.89
N GLY A 72 -8.09 13.45 13.08
CA GLY A 72 -8.68 12.13 13.34
C GLY A 72 -9.91 11.87 12.47
N ALA A 73 -10.86 12.81 12.45
CA ALA A 73 -12.10 12.69 11.67
C ALA A 73 -11.86 12.59 10.15
N GLN A 74 -10.81 13.23 9.62
CA GLN A 74 -10.50 13.24 8.19
C GLN A 74 -9.68 12.03 7.75
N THR A 75 -8.81 11.53 8.63
CA THR A 75 -7.78 10.54 8.28
C THR A 75 -8.02 9.16 8.88
N GLY A 76 -8.92 9.05 9.85
CA GLY A 76 -9.11 7.85 10.66
C GLY A 76 -7.97 7.59 11.65
N ALA A 77 -7.05 8.56 11.83
CA ALA A 77 -5.96 8.42 12.78
C ALA A 77 -6.49 8.33 14.23
N PRO A 78 -5.87 7.48 15.08
CA PRO A 78 -6.29 7.32 16.45
C PRO A 78 -6.07 8.60 17.26
N ASP A 79 -6.99 8.88 18.19
CA ASP A 79 -6.87 9.97 19.14
C ASP A 79 -6.37 9.43 20.49
N ALA A 80 -5.17 9.84 20.88
CA ALA A 80 -4.56 9.43 22.14
C ALA A 80 -5.19 10.09 23.37
N CYS A 81 -5.86 11.23 23.21
CA CYS A 81 -6.36 12.05 24.32
C CYS A 81 -7.73 11.56 24.78
N THR A 82 -8.67 11.38 23.84
CA THR A 82 -10.07 11.05 24.15
C THR A 82 -10.26 9.62 24.65
N ALA A 83 -9.28 8.73 24.47
CA ALA A 83 -9.27 7.40 25.05
C ALA A 83 -9.29 7.43 26.60
N CYS A 84 -8.62 8.42 27.21
CA CYS A 84 -8.61 8.61 28.67
C CYS A 84 -9.55 9.73 29.11
N HIS A 85 -9.72 10.78 28.31
CA HIS A 85 -10.58 11.93 28.61
C HIS A 85 -12.01 11.73 28.10
N GLN A 86 -12.74 10.83 28.77
CA GLN A 86 -14.12 10.51 28.42
C GLN A 86 -15.03 11.75 28.45
N GLY A 87 -15.89 11.87 27.44
CA GLY A 87 -16.79 13.02 27.26
C GLY A 87 -16.14 14.27 26.66
N LYS A 88 -14.86 14.21 26.27
CA LYS A 88 -14.20 15.27 25.49
C LYS A 88 -14.13 14.90 24.01
N SER A 89 -14.12 15.93 23.16
CA SER A 89 -13.97 15.77 21.71
C SER A 89 -12.50 15.84 21.28
N PRO A 90 -12.15 15.30 20.10
CA PRO A 90 -10.83 15.52 19.48
C PRO A 90 -10.51 17.01 19.29
N ASP A 91 -11.51 17.84 18.97
CA ASP A 91 -11.33 19.29 18.84
C ASP A 91 -10.91 19.96 20.17
N TRP A 92 -11.47 19.49 21.30
CA TRP A 92 -11.02 19.95 22.61
C TRP A 92 -9.56 19.59 22.86
N ALA A 93 -9.15 18.36 22.51
CA ALA A 93 -7.76 17.92 22.67
C ALA A 93 -6.82 18.74 21.77
N ALA A 94 -7.22 19.01 20.52
CA ALA A 94 -6.48 19.85 19.60
C ALA A 94 -6.31 21.28 20.13
N ALA A 95 -7.39 21.88 20.66
CA ALA A 95 -7.36 23.20 21.26
C ALA A 95 -6.42 23.25 22.48
N GLN A 96 -6.43 22.22 23.32
CA GLN A 96 -5.54 22.16 24.47
C GLN A 96 -4.07 22.02 24.08
N ILE A 97 -3.76 21.19 23.08
CA ILE A 97 -2.41 21.10 22.49
C ILE A 97 -1.98 22.45 21.89
N ALA A 98 -2.92 23.24 21.37
CA ALA A 98 -2.66 24.58 20.87
C ALA A 98 -2.25 25.57 21.97
N VAL A 99 -2.88 25.48 23.15
CA VAL A 99 -2.49 26.27 24.33
C VAL A 99 -1.10 25.87 24.82
N TRP A 100 -0.79 24.58 24.87
CA TRP A 100 0.51 24.07 25.32
C TRP A 100 1.67 24.43 24.38
N TYR A 101 1.41 24.42 23.07
CA TYR A 101 2.42 24.66 22.05
C TYR A 101 1.97 25.73 21.05
N PRO A 102 1.85 27.01 21.44
CA PRO A 102 1.24 28.05 20.59
C PRO A 102 1.99 28.24 19.26
N ASN A 103 3.31 28.07 19.25
CA ASN A 103 4.18 28.31 18.09
C ASN A 103 4.61 27.02 17.36
N SER A 104 3.86 25.93 17.48
CA SER A 104 4.23 24.66 16.85
C SER A 104 4.08 24.69 15.33
N THR A 105 5.16 24.36 14.62
CA THR A 105 5.16 24.14 13.16
C THR A 105 4.55 22.80 12.75
N ARG A 106 4.17 21.94 13.71
CA ARG A 106 3.67 20.58 13.46
C ARG A 106 2.15 20.48 13.31
N ARG A 107 1.43 21.61 13.40
CA ARG A 107 -0.03 21.70 13.28
C ARG A 107 -0.55 22.20 11.92
N GLY A 108 0.33 22.43 10.95
CA GLY A 108 -0.06 22.83 9.60
C GLY A 108 -0.71 21.70 8.77
N PRO A 109 -0.96 21.96 7.47
CA PRO A 109 -1.38 20.95 6.51
C PRO A 109 -0.48 19.72 6.57
N HIS A 110 -1.09 18.54 6.49
CA HIS A 110 -0.36 17.28 6.59
C HIS A 110 -0.67 16.36 5.42
N TYR A 111 0.35 15.71 4.85
CA TYR A 111 0.18 14.78 3.73
C TYR A 111 -0.84 13.67 4.01
N GLY A 112 -1.05 13.33 5.28
CA GLY A 112 -2.04 12.33 5.70
C GLY A 112 -3.47 12.66 5.25
N GLN A 113 -3.82 13.95 5.12
CA GLN A 113 -5.12 14.39 4.61
C GLN A 113 -5.26 14.04 3.11
N VAL A 114 -4.24 14.36 2.31
CA VAL A 114 -4.20 14.03 0.87
C VAL A 114 -4.22 12.52 0.66
N LEU A 115 -3.43 11.76 1.43
CA LEU A 115 -3.39 10.29 1.31
C LEU A 115 -4.70 9.64 1.77
N ALA A 116 -5.35 10.15 2.82
CA ALA A 116 -6.65 9.64 3.26
C ALA A 116 -7.73 9.88 2.19
N ALA A 117 -7.79 11.11 1.65
CA ALA A 117 -8.69 11.43 0.55
C ALA A 117 -8.41 10.57 -0.70
N GLY A 118 -7.13 10.36 -1.03
CA GLY A 118 -6.72 9.53 -2.16
C GLY A 118 -7.05 8.05 -1.99
N ARG A 119 -7.12 7.52 -0.77
CA ARG A 119 -7.61 6.16 -0.52
C ARG A 119 -9.11 6.04 -0.69
N ALA A 120 -9.87 7.08 -0.36
CA ALA A 120 -11.31 7.10 -0.45
C ALA A 120 -11.81 7.35 -1.89
N ALA A 121 -11.20 8.31 -2.60
CA ALA A 121 -11.59 8.73 -3.94
C ALA A 121 -10.38 9.30 -4.71
N PRO A 122 -9.47 8.44 -5.23
CA PRO A 122 -8.24 8.88 -5.88
C PRO A 122 -8.48 9.75 -7.13
N ASP A 123 -9.58 9.52 -7.83
CA ASP A 123 -10.03 10.29 -8.99
C ASP A 123 -10.30 11.77 -8.63
N LYS A 124 -10.81 12.04 -7.43
CA LYS A 124 -11.17 13.40 -6.99
C LYS A 124 -9.99 14.24 -6.51
N VAL A 125 -8.87 13.60 -6.16
CA VAL A 125 -7.68 14.27 -5.59
C VAL A 125 -6.40 13.97 -6.35
N SER A 126 -6.52 13.56 -7.62
CA SER A 126 -5.36 13.26 -8.46
C SER A 126 -4.39 14.45 -8.60
N GLY A 127 -4.91 15.69 -8.59
CA GLY A 127 -4.08 16.90 -8.59
C GLY A 127 -3.20 17.02 -7.35
N ASP A 128 -3.78 16.89 -6.16
CA ASP A 128 -3.04 16.97 -4.89
C ASP A 128 -2.02 15.83 -4.75
N LEU A 129 -2.37 14.62 -5.19
CA LEU A 129 -1.45 13.49 -5.24
C LEU A 129 -0.27 13.75 -6.19
N LEU A 130 -0.53 14.39 -7.34
CA LEU A 130 0.49 14.77 -8.31
C LEU A 130 1.38 15.91 -7.81
N THR A 131 0.86 16.81 -6.96
CA THR A 131 1.67 17.81 -6.25
C THR A 131 2.52 17.17 -5.14
N LEU A 132 2.00 16.16 -4.45
CA LEU A 132 2.71 15.48 -3.36
C LEU A 132 3.86 14.59 -3.85
N ALA A 133 3.68 13.89 -4.96
CA ALA A 133 4.67 12.93 -5.48
C ALA A 133 6.09 13.53 -5.74
N PRO A 134 6.25 14.68 -6.41
CA PRO A 134 7.56 15.26 -6.65
C PRO A 134 8.12 16.05 -5.45
N ASN A 135 7.33 16.36 -4.42
CA ASN A 135 7.74 17.22 -3.31
C ASN A 135 8.84 16.57 -2.44
N GLU A 136 10.08 17.06 -2.57
CA GLU A 136 11.26 16.51 -1.89
C GLU A 136 11.33 16.84 -0.39
N ASP A 137 10.51 17.76 0.10
CA ASP A 137 10.38 18.05 1.54
C ASP A 137 9.61 16.95 2.28
N GLN A 138 9.01 16.00 1.54
CA GLN A 138 8.25 14.89 2.10
C GLN A 138 9.04 13.58 2.08
N PRO A 139 8.83 12.68 3.07
CA PRO A 139 9.48 11.38 3.08
C PRO A 139 9.23 10.58 1.80
N GLY A 140 10.25 9.88 1.30
CA GLY A 140 10.18 9.08 0.07
C GLY A 140 8.99 8.12 0.01
N ILE A 141 8.66 7.47 1.14
CA ILE A 141 7.50 6.57 1.23
C ILE A 141 6.15 7.30 1.06
N VAL A 142 6.03 8.55 1.52
CA VAL A 142 4.80 9.36 1.38
C VAL A 142 4.61 9.72 -0.10
N ARG A 143 5.67 10.21 -0.73
CA ARG A 143 5.71 10.54 -2.16
C ARG A 143 5.40 9.32 -3.03
N ALA A 144 6.01 8.17 -2.73
CA ALA A 144 5.77 6.91 -3.42
C ALA A 144 4.33 6.40 -3.21
N THR A 145 3.75 6.61 -2.03
CA THR A 145 2.35 6.28 -1.75
C THR A 145 1.41 7.15 -2.60
N ALA A 146 1.72 8.43 -2.79
CA ALA A 146 0.93 9.29 -3.67
C ALA A 146 0.92 8.77 -5.13
N LEU A 147 2.09 8.37 -5.64
CA LEU A 147 2.20 7.73 -6.95
C LEU A 147 1.43 6.41 -7.04
N ASN A 148 1.46 5.60 -5.97
CA ASN A 148 0.71 4.34 -5.92
C ASN A 148 -0.81 4.55 -6.04
N LEU A 149 -1.34 5.53 -5.31
CA LEU A 149 -2.78 5.85 -5.37
C LEU A 149 -3.23 6.33 -6.76
N LEU A 150 -2.34 7.01 -7.50
CA LEU A 150 -2.59 7.45 -8.87
C LEU A 150 -2.65 6.30 -9.89
N GLN A 151 -2.12 5.11 -9.59
CA GLN A 151 -2.00 4.01 -10.58
C GLN A 151 -3.36 3.55 -11.11
N SER A 152 -4.41 3.59 -10.28
CA SER A 152 -5.78 3.26 -10.69
C SER A 152 -6.38 4.27 -11.68
N GLN A 153 -5.81 5.48 -11.77
CA GLN A 153 -6.30 6.60 -12.58
C GLN A 153 -5.42 6.85 -13.82
N THR A 154 -4.53 5.92 -14.14
CA THR A 154 -3.53 6.07 -15.19
C THR A 154 -4.13 6.57 -16.52
N ASN A 155 -3.58 7.66 -17.03
CA ASN A 155 -3.97 8.30 -18.28
C ASN A 155 -2.74 8.98 -18.92
N PRO A 156 -2.81 9.44 -20.19
CA PRO A 156 -1.68 10.07 -20.87
C PRO A 156 -1.08 11.27 -20.12
N GLN A 157 -1.92 12.10 -19.50
CA GLN A 157 -1.50 13.31 -18.77
C GLN A 157 -0.68 12.95 -17.52
N LEU A 158 -1.14 11.97 -16.73
CA LEU A 158 -0.41 11.48 -15.56
C LEU A 158 0.89 10.79 -15.97
N ALA A 159 0.88 10.02 -17.05
CA ALA A 159 2.07 9.37 -17.57
C ALA A 159 3.14 10.40 -17.96
N GLU A 160 2.75 11.50 -18.62
CA GLU A 160 3.65 12.61 -18.96
C GLU A 160 4.19 13.31 -17.71
N ALA A 161 3.29 13.72 -16.81
CA ALA A 161 3.66 14.46 -15.61
C ALA A 161 4.58 13.66 -14.68
N THR A 162 4.50 12.33 -14.68
CA THR A 162 5.32 11.45 -13.83
C THR A 162 6.52 10.83 -14.55
N ALA A 163 6.70 11.05 -15.85
CA ALA A 163 7.87 10.55 -16.59
C ALA A 163 9.22 11.02 -16.02
N PRO A 164 9.39 12.28 -15.55
CA PRO A 164 10.64 12.70 -14.92
C PRO A 164 11.01 11.88 -13.66
N LEU A 165 10.00 11.38 -12.95
CA LEU A 165 10.18 10.62 -11.70
C LEU A 165 10.79 9.23 -11.92
N LEU A 166 10.81 8.74 -13.16
CA LEU A 166 11.51 7.50 -13.54
C LEU A 166 13.03 7.59 -13.33
N ARG A 167 13.58 8.81 -13.21
CA ARG A 167 15.02 9.07 -12.97
C ARG A 167 15.31 9.57 -11.56
N ASN A 168 14.32 9.59 -10.66
CA ASN A 168 14.49 10.10 -9.30
C ASN A 168 15.54 9.28 -8.53
N ALA A 169 16.30 9.91 -7.62
CA ALA A 169 17.32 9.24 -6.82
C ALA A 169 16.73 8.13 -5.92
N ASP A 170 15.52 8.33 -5.39
CA ASP A 170 14.83 7.37 -4.55
C ASP A 170 14.21 6.22 -5.37
N PRO A 171 14.60 4.96 -5.13
CA PRO A 171 14.05 3.81 -5.85
C PRO A 171 12.56 3.58 -5.61
N LEU A 172 11.98 4.01 -4.48
CA LEU A 172 10.54 3.89 -4.24
C LEU A 172 9.74 4.77 -5.19
N ILE A 173 10.29 5.94 -5.54
CA ILE A 173 9.70 6.86 -6.52
C ILE A 173 9.74 6.24 -7.91
N ARG A 174 10.92 5.77 -8.35
CA ARG A 174 11.06 5.12 -9.67
C ARG A 174 10.12 3.91 -9.82
N ALA A 175 10.06 3.06 -8.80
CA ALA A 175 9.21 1.87 -8.80
C ALA A 175 7.71 2.20 -8.89
N ASN A 176 7.24 3.31 -8.31
CA ASN A 176 5.84 3.71 -8.35
C ASN A 176 5.48 4.64 -9.52
N ALA A 177 6.47 5.26 -10.17
CA ALA A 177 6.29 6.00 -11.41
C ALA A 177 6.17 5.09 -12.64
N ALA A 178 6.84 3.92 -12.65
CA ALA A 178 6.81 3.00 -13.78
C ALA A 178 5.38 2.53 -14.17
N PRO A 179 4.49 2.13 -13.22
CA PRO A 179 3.13 1.71 -13.57
C PRO A 179 2.27 2.79 -14.24
N LEU A 180 2.50 4.06 -13.90
CA LEU A 180 1.78 5.19 -14.51
C LEU A 180 2.09 5.34 -16.01
N GLN A 181 3.20 4.76 -16.49
CA GLN A 181 3.57 4.78 -17.91
C GLN A 181 2.71 3.84 -18.77
N ARG A 182 1.77 3.07 -18.19
CA ARG A 182 0.72 2.40 -18.98
C ARG A 182 -0.25 3.37 -19.66
N GLY A 183 -0.22 4.65 -19.30
CA GLY A 183 -1.09 5.68 -19.89
C GLY A 183 -0.66 6.18 -21.27
N VAL A 184 0.53 5.82 -21.75
CA VAL A 184 1.03 6.17 -23.10
C VAL A 184 1.07 4.94 -24.00
N ASP A 185 1.28 5.15 -25.30
CA ASP A 185 1.43 4.08 -26.28
C ASP A 185 2.63 3.16 -25.97
N VAL A 186 2.62 1.95 -26.54
CA VAL A 186 3.61 0.91 -26.23
C VAL A 186 5.04 1.36 -26.59
N GLN A 187 5.24 2.10 -27.67
CA GLN A 187 6.58 2.52 -28.09
C GLN A 187 7.17 3.58 -27.16
N THR A 188 6.36 4.56 -26.76
CA THR A 188 6.74 5.56 -25.76
C THR A 188 7.01 4.88 -24.41
N ARG A 189 6.13 3.96 -23.98
CA ARG A 189 6.29 3.18 -22.76
C ARG A 189 7.60 2.37 -22.76
N LEU A 190 7.89 1.66 -23.84
CA LEU A 190 9.15 0.90 -24.00
C LEU A 190 10.37 1.81 -23.90
N THR A 191 10.34 2.95 -24.60
CA THR A 191 11.44 3.92 -24.59
C THR A 191 11.72 4.44 -23.17
N ARG A 192 10.68 4.74 -22.40
CA ARG A 192 10.79 5.26 -21.03
C ARG A 192 11.22 4.19 -20.02
N LEU A 193 10.74 2.97 -20.16
CA LEU A 193 10.92 1.92 -19.16
C LEU A 193 12.16 1.05 -19.39
N MET A 194 12.71 0.98 -20.62
CA MET A 194 13.87 0.14 -20.91
C MET A 194 15.07 0.38 -19.98
N PRO A 195 15.46 1.63 -19.64
CA PRO A 195 16.58 1.86 -18.72
C PRO A 195 16.35 1.31 -17.31
N LEU A 196 15.10 1.25 -16.85
CA LEU A 196 14.76 0.79 -15.49
C LEU A 196 14.83 -0.73 -15.34
N LEU A 197 14.86 -1.49 -16.45
CA LEU A 197 15.09 -2.94 -16.40
C LEU A 197 16.51 -3.30 -15.94
N SER A 198 17.44 -2.34 -15.98
CA SER A 198 18.81 -2.47 -15.49
C SER A 198 19.07 -1.69 -14.19
N ASP A 199 18.02 -1.23 -13.51
CA ASP A 199 18.14 -0.49 -12.25
C ASP A 199 18.90 -1.31 -11.19
N LYS A 200 19.72 -0.66 -10.36
CA LYS A 200 20.45 -1.31 -9.25
C LYS A 200 19.49 -2.01 -8.28
N MET A 201 18.32 -1.43 -8.06
CA MET A 201 17.30 -1.94 -7.15
C MET A 201 16.39 -2.93 -7.85
N ARG A 202 16.41 -4.18 -7.35
CA ARG A 202 15.53 -5.26 -7.84
C ARG A 202 14.04 -4.90 -7.81
N SER A 203 13.60 -4.13 -6.82
CA SER A 203 12.21 -3.68 -6.72
C SER A 203 11.79 -2.81 -7.92
N VAL A 204 12.68 -1.94 -8.41
CA VAL A 204 12.44 -1.10 -9.60
C VAL A 204 12.39 -1.97 -10.85
N ARG A 205 13.31 -2.92 -11.02
CA ARG A 205 13.29 -3.86 -12.16
C ARG A 205 11.99 -4.67 -12.21
N ILE A 206 11.55 -5.21 -11.07
CA ILE A 206 10.30 -5.96 -10.96
C ILE A 206 9.08 -5.07 -11.28
N ALA A 207 9.02 -3.87 -10.69
CA ALA A 207 7.92 -2.94 -10.94
C ALA A 207 7.82 -2.57 -12.42
N THR A 208 8.96 -2.41 -13.09
CA THR A 208 9.08 -2.09 -14.50
C THR A 208 8.69 -3.26 -15.40
N ALA A 209 9.19 -4.47 -15.14
CA ALA A 209 8.91 -5.66 -15.93
C ALA A 209 7.41 -5.96 -16.04
N LYS A 210 6.68 -5.80 -14.93
CA LYS A 210 5.21 -5.95 -14.89
C LYS A 210 4.47 -5.04 -15.86
N GLN A 211 5.04 -3.90 -16.26
CA GLN A 211 4.41 -2.97 -17.19
C GLN A 211 4.59 -3.35 -18.65
N LEU A 212 5.39 -4.39 -18.90
CA LEU A 212 5.71 -4.91 -20.23
C LEU A 212 5.19 -6.33 -20.45
N LEU A 213 4.36 -6.85 -19.53
CA LEU A 213 3.75 -8.19 -19.63
C LEU A 213 2.86 -8.35 -20.87
N ASP A 214 2.17 -7.28 -21.24
CA ASP A 214 1.23 -7.20 -22.35
C ASP A 214 1.92 -6.76 -23.66
N THR A 215 3.23 -6.51 -23.64
CA THR A 215 3.97 -6.11 -24.84
C THR A 215 4.17 -7.32 -25.77
N PRO A 216 3.66 -7.26 -27.02
CA PRO A 216 3.85 -8.33 -27.98
C PRO A 216 5.34 -8.59 -28.29
N PRO A 217 5.79 -9.86 -28.41
CA PRO A 217 7.19 -10.17 -28.67
C PRO A 217 7.76 -9.58 -29.97
N ASP A 218 6.92 -9.38 -30.99
CA ASP A 218 7.28 -8.77 -32.28
C ASP A 218 7.55 -7.26 -32.18
N GLN A 219 7.10 -6.61 -31.11
CA GLN A 219 7.40 -5.21 -30.82
C GLN A 219 8.70 -5.02 -30.02
N LEU A 220 9.36 -6.12 -29.63
CA LEU A 220 10.62 -6.09 -28.88
C LEU A 220 11.79 -6.46 -29.79
N ALA A 221 12.83 -5.62 -29.80
CA ALA A 221 14.11 -6.04 -30.32
C ALA A 221 14.66 -7.20 -29.47
N ARG A 222 15.48 -8.08 -30.08
CA ARG A 222 16.04 -9.25 -29.39
C ARG A 222 16.76 -8.89 -28.08
N SER A 223 17.53 -7.80 -28.07
CA SER A 223 18.21 -7.30 -26.88
C SER A 223 17.24 -6.81 -25.79
N GLN A 224 16.14 -6.18 -26.18
CA GLN A 224 15.08 -5.74 -25.28
C GLN A 224 14.36 -6.95 -24.65
N GLY A 225 14.07 -7.98 -25.45
CA GLY A 225 13.48 -9.23 -24.96
C GLY A 225 14.34 -9.90 -23.88
N VAL A 226 15.67 -9.90 -24.03
CA VAL A 226 16.60 -10.42 -23.00
C VAL A 226 16.50 -9.62 -21.70
N MET A 227 16.44 -8.29 -21.77
CA MET A 227 16.31 -7.43 -20.58
C MET A 227 14.97 -7.64 -19.86
N VAL A 228 13.88 -7.72 -20.62
CA VAL A 228 12.55 -8.01 -20.06
C VAL A 228 12.55 -9.37 -19.38
N ASN A 229 13.05 -10.42 -20.03
CA ASN A 229 13.10 -11.77 -19.45
C ASN A 229 13.95 -11.84 -18.18
N ALA A 230 15.08 -11.13 -18.13
CA ALA A 230 15.90 -11.08 -16.91
C ALA A 230 15.13 -10.46 -15.74
N ALA A 231 14.44 -9.34 -15.96
CA ALA A 231 13.65 -8.67 -14.93
C ALA A 231 12.37 -9.46 -14.54
N MET A 232 11.78 -10.20 -15.49
CA MET A 232 10.72 -11.18 -15.19
C MET A 232 11.25 -12.31 -14.30
N GLY A 233 12.48 -12.77 -14.54
CA GLY A 233 13.14 -13.75 -13.69
C GLY A 233 13.32 -13.27 -12.25
N ASP A 234 13.65 -12.00 -12.04
CA ASP A 234 13.67 -11.39 -10.69
C ASP A 234 12.30 -11.44 -10.02
N TRP A 235 11.24 -11.16 -10.77
CA TRP A 235 9.89 -11.19 -10.24
C TRP A 235 9.42 -12.62 -9.92
N GLN A 236 9.68 -13.59 -10.81
CA GLN A 236 9.37 -15.00 -10.59
C GLN A 236 10.07 -15.54 -9.34
N LYS A 237 11.36 -15.24 -9.15
CA LYS A 237 12.09 -15.59 -7.92
C LYS A 237 11.46 -14.96 -6.68
N SER A 238 11.01 -13.71 -6.78
CA SER A 238 10.31 -13.05 -5.67
C SER A 238 8.99 -13.71 -5.31
N LEU A 239 8.24 -14.23 -6.28
CA LEU A 239 7.02 -14.99 -6.03
C LEU A 239 7.34 -16.38 -5.45
N GLY A 240 8.40 -17.03 -5.94
CA GLY A 240 8.86 -18.34 -5.48
C GLY A 240 9.16 -18.42 -3.98
N ASN A 241 9.49 -17.29 -3.33
CA ASN A 241 9.75 -17.23 -1.89
C ASN A 241 8.48 -17.24 -1.01
N LYS A 242 7.28 -17.25 -1.61
CA LYS A 242 5.99 -17.13 -0.91
C LYS A 242 4.92 -18.06 -1.50
N LEU A 243 5.33 -19.22 -2.02
CA LEU A 243 4.41 -20.17 -2.68
C LEU A 243 3.41 -20.82 -1.72
N ASP A 244 3.59 -20.65 -0.42
CA ASP A 244 2.68 -21.02 0.66
C ASP A 244 1.54 -20.02 0.88
N PHE A 245 1.56 -18.85 0.22
CA PHE A 245 0.53 -17.83 0.32
C PHE A 245 -0.47 -17.91 -0.85
N PRO A 246 -1.79 -17.99 -0.59
CA PRO A 246 -2.83 -17.89 -1.62
C PRO A 246 -2.67 -16.65 -2.52
N GLU A 247 -2.24 -15.51 -1.96
CA GLU A 247 -2.04 -14.25 -2.70
C GLU A 247 -0.98 -14.38 -3.80
N THR A 248 0.06 -15.17 -3.58
CA THR A 248 1.11 -15.41 -4.59
C THR A 248 0.50 -16.14 -5.79
N HIS A 249 -0.35 -17.15 -5.55
CA HIS A 249 -1.01 -17.90 -6.62
C HIS A 249 -2.07 -17.07 -7.35
N LEU A 250 -2.75 -16.14 -6.67
CA LEU A 250 -3.61 -15.17 -7.36
C LEU A 250 -2.84 -14.29 -8.32
N VAL A 251 -1.68 -13.78 -7.91
CA VAL A 251 -0.80 -13.00 -8.77
C VAL A 251 -0.32 -13.84 -9.95
N MET A 252 0.09 -15.10 -9.71
CA MET A 252 0.51 -16.02 -10.78
C MET A 252 -0.63 -16.32 -11.76
N GLY A 253 -1.85 -16.58 -11.26
CA GLY A 253 -3.04 -16.82 -12.07
C GLY A 253 -3.40 -15.61 -12.93
N GLY A 254 -3.44 -14.42 -12.34
CA GLY A 254 -3.66 -13.17 -13.08
C GLY A 254 -2.59 -12.92 -14.16
N THR A 255 -1.33 -13.21 -13.85
CA THR A 255 -0.22 -13.08 -14.80
C THR A 255 -0.36 -14.08 -15.96
N ALA A 256 -0.69 -15.34 -15.66
CA ALA A 256 -0.91 -16.36 -16.67
C ALA A 256 -2.09 -16.00 -17.59
N LEU A 257 -3.15 -15.38 -17.05
CA LEU A 257 -4.25 -14.84 -17.86
C LEU A 257 -3.78 -13.73 -18.80
N THR A 258 -2.97 -12.78 -18.31
CA THR A 258 -2.38 -11.72 -19.16
C THR A 258 -1.58 -12.31 -20.31
N LEU A 259 -0.83 -13.38 -20.04
CA LEU A 259 -0.02 -14.10 -21.04
C LEU A 259 -0.82 -15.13 -21.86
N ARG A 260 -2.15 -15.19 -21.68
CA ARG A 260 -3.05 -16.17 -22.33
C ARG A 260 -2.66 -17.64 -22.11
N ASN A 261 -1.93 -17.94 -21.03
CA ASN A 261 -1.60 -19.28 -20.61
C ASN A 261 -2.71 -19.81 -19.67
N PHE A 262 -3.85 -20.17 -20.26
CA PHE A 262 -5.02 -20.64 -19.51
C PHE A 262 -4.75 -21.89 -18.65
N PRO A 263 -3.96 -22.89 -19.09
CA PRO A 263 -3.61 -24.02 -18.23
C PRO A 263 -2.86 -23.62 -16.96
N ALA A 264 -1.86 -22.73 -17.06
CA ALA A 264 -1.14 -22.24 -15.89
C ALA A 264 -2.04 -21.38 -14.98
N ALA A 265 -2.93 -20.59 -15.57
CA ALA A 265 -3.92 -19.81 -14.80
C ALA A 265 -4.84 -20.74 -13.99
N LEU A 266 -5.37 -21.79 -14.63
CA LEU A 266 -6.23 -22.77 -13.99
C LEU A 266 -5.54 -23.44 -12.80
N GLN A 267 -4.30 -23.92 -12.98
CA GLN A 267 -3.51 -24.51 -11.90
C GLN A 267 -3.27 -23.54 -10.74
N ALA A 268 -2.94 -22.28 -11.04
CA ALA A 268 -2.72 -21.27 -10.02
C ALA A 268 -3.99 -21.00 -9.21
N PHE A 269 -5.16 -20.79 -9.85
CA PHE A 269 -6.41 -20.57 -9.12
C PHE A 269 -6.87 -21.81 -8.34
N GLN A 270 -6.60 -23.02 -8.83
CA GLN A 270 -6.82 -24.26 -8.06
C GLN A 270 -5.98 -24.28 -6.78
N GLU A 271 -4.73 -23.83 -6.85
CA GLU A 271 -3.84 -23.78 -5.70
C GLU A 271 -4.29 -22.72 -4.68
N VAL A 272 -4.83 -21.58 -5.14
CA VAL A 272 -5.44 -20.57 -4.24
C VAL A 272 -6.54 -21.19 -3.40
N VAL A 273 -7.51 -21.86 -4.03
CA VAL A 273 -8.67 -22.44 -3.32
C VAL A 273 -8.30 -23.69 -2.52
N ARG A 274 -7.15 -24.31 -2.80
CA ARG A 274 -6.58 -25.38 -1.98
C ARG A 274 -5.96 -24.83 -0.69
N LEU A 275 -5.23 -23.73 -0.78
CA LEU A 275 -4.57 -23.08 0.36
C LEU A 275 -5.57 -22.33 1.24
N ASP A 276 -6.51 -21.59 0.62
CA ASP A 276 -7.59 -20.88 1.30
C ASP A 276 -8.92 -21.06 0.54
N PRO A 277 -9.76 -22.01 0.98
CA PRO A 277 -11.06 -22.25 0.39
C PRO A 277 -12.05 -21.08 0.52
N GLN A 278 -11.78 -20.08 1.37
CA GLN A 278 -12.66 -18.92 1.56
C GLN A 278 -12.45 -17.80 0.53
N ARG A 279 -11.52 -17.98 -0.41
CA ARG A 279 -11.21 -17.04 -1.50
C ARG A 279 -12.26 -17.08 -2.61
N ALA A 280 -13.36 -16.35 -2.42
CA ALA A 280 -14.41 -16.21 -3.42
C ALA A 280 -13.89 -15.68 -4.77
N ASP A 281 -12.93 -14.76 -4.74
CA ASP A 281 -12.27 -14.19 -5.92
C ASP A 281 -11.61 -15.28 -6.79
N ALA A 282 -10.93 -16.25 -6.17
CA ALA A 282 -10.32 -17.36 -6.88
C ALA A 282 -11.35 -18.36 -7.44
N TRP A 283 -12.42 -18.64 -6.68
CA TRP A 283 -13.50 -19.51 -7.15
C TRP A 283 -14.22 -18.93 -8.37
N VAL A 284 -14.49 -17.63 -8.39
CA VAL A 284 -15.07 -16.94 -9.56
C VAL A 284 -14.18 -17.11 -10.79
N MET A 285 -12.87 -16.92 -10.64
CA MET A 285 -11.93 -17.08 -11.75
C MET A 285 -11.83 -18.53 -12.22
N LEU A 286 -11.83 -19.50 -11.29
CA LEU A 286 -11.80 -20.93 -11.61
C LEU A 286 -13.05 -21.34 -12.39
N ALA A 287 -14.24 -20.95 -11.94
CA ALA A 287 -15.49 -21.26 -12.62
C ALA A 287 -15.54 -20.67 -14.04
N ARG A 288 -15.15 -19.41 -14.21
CA ARG A 288 -15.09 -18.76 -15.54
C ARG A 288 -14.09 -19.42 -16.48
N LEU A 289 -12.92 -19.82 -15.97
CA LEU A 289 -11.92 -20.52 -16.77
C LEU A 289 -12.40 -21.91 -17.17
N THR A 290 -12.98 -22.66 -16.23
CA THR A 290 -13.56 -23.97 -16.52
C THR A 290 -14.71 -23.86 -17.52
N ASP A 291 -15.54 -22.82 -17.46
CA ASP A 291 -16.61 -22.60 -18.44
C ASP A 291 -16.03 -22.39 -19.85
N ALA A 292 -15.02 -21.52 -19.96
CA ALA A 292 -14.38 -21.22 -21.23
C ALA A 292 -13.61 -22.40 -21.85
N LEU A 293 -13.08 -23.31 -21.02
CA LEU A 293 -12.24 -24.43 -21.47
C LEU A 293 -13.00 -25.75 -21.61
N ASP A 294 -13.88 -26.04 -20.65
CA ASP A 294 -14.52 -27.35 -20.46
C ASP A 294 -16.06 -27.28 -20.54
N GLY A 295 -16.63 -26.08 -20.62
CA GLY A 295 -18.06 -25.83 -20.78
C GLY A 295 -18.86 -25.66 -19.48
N PRO A 296 -20.16 -25.31 -19.60
CA PRO A 296 -20.99 -24.85 -18.50
C PRO A 296 -21.26 -25.92 -17.44
N GLU A 297 -21.37 -27.20 -17.83
CA GLU A 297 -21.57 -28.29 -16.87
C GLU A 297 -20.37 -28.45 -15.92
N ALA A 298 -19.14 -28.34 -16.46
CA ALA A 298 -17.92 -28.43 -15.68
C ALA A 298 -17.80 -27.23 -14.73
N ALA A 299 -18.08 -26.03 -15.22
CA ALA A 299 -18.14 -24.83 -14.41
C ALA A 299 -19.22 -24.92 -13.32
N GLY A 300 -20.39 -25.49 -13.62
CA GLY A 300 -21.46 -25.74 -12.65
C GLY A 300 -21.01 -26.66 -11.50
N ARG A 301 -20.19 -27.68 -11.78
CA ARG A 301 -19.58 -28.51 -10.72
C ARG A 301 -18.63 -27.69 -9.84
N VAL A 302 -17.81 -26.82 -10.44
CA VAL A 302 -16.92 -25.93 -9.69
C VAL A 302 -17.72 -24.97 -8.81
N LEU A 303 -18.78 -24.36 -9.35
CA LEU A 303 -19.63 -23.40 -8.63
C LEU A 303 -20.34 -24.02 -7.43
N ARG A 304 -20.86 -25.25 -7.55
CA ARG A 304 -21.45 -25.95 -6.40
C ARG A 304 -20.45 -26.12 -5.27
N ARG A 305 -19.22 -26.58 -5.56
CA ARG A 305 -18.15 -26.67 -4.54
C ARG A 305 -17.80 -25.30 -3.96
N ALA A 306 -17.78 -24.25 -4.79
CA ALA A 306 -17.46 -22.91 -4.35
C ALA A 306 -18.50 -22.39 -3.34
N VAL A 307 -19.79 -22.58 -3.62
CA VAL A 307 -20.90 -22.19 -2.73
C VAL A 307 -20.89 -23.00 -1.44
N ASP A 308 -20.47 -24.28 -1.47
CA ASP A 308 -20.29 -25.07 -0.26
C ASP A 308 -19.16 -24.53 0.65
N LYS A 309 -18.15 -23.87 0.06
CA LYS A 309 -17.00 -23.30 0.81
C LYS A 309 -17.19 -21.85 1.20
N VAL A 310 -17.90 -21.08 0.38
CA VAL A 310 -18.18 -19.66 0.60
C VAL A 310 -19.68 -19.44 0.41
N PRO A 311 -20.50 -19.84 1.39
CA PRO A 311 -21.94 -19.63 1.31
C PRO A 311 -22.25 -18.13 1.23
N ASP A 312 -23.35 -17.80 0.55
CA ASP A 312 -23.90 -16.44 0.43
C ASP A 312 -23.00 -15.39 -0.25
N ASP A 313 -21.88 -15.77 -0.87
CA ASP A 313 -21.08 -14.84 -1.66
C ASP A 313 -21.90 -14.32 -2.88
N PRO A 314 -22.13 -12.99 -3.00
CA PRO A 314 -22.97 -12.44 -4.07
C PRO A 314 -22.39 -12.65 -5.47
N GLY A 315 -21.07 -12.77 -5.60
CA GLY A 315 -20.39 -13.02 -6.87
C GLY A 315 -20.64 -14.44 -7.37
N LEU A 316 -20.47 -15.43 -6.49
CA LEU A 316 -20.71 -16.83 -6.77
C LEU A 316 -22.19 -17.12 -7.07
N MET A 317 -23.11 -16.56 -6.29
CA MET A 317 -24.55 -16.75 -6.51
C MET A 317 -24.99 -16.19 -7.86
N ARG A 318 -24.48 -15.01 -8.23
CA ARG A 318 -24.75 -14.41 -9.55
C ARG A 318 -24.22 -15.28 -10.68
N LEU A 319 -23.00 -15.80 -10.54
CA LEU A 319 -22.37 -16.63 -11.56
C LEU A 319 -23.08 -17.99 -11.69
N MET A 320 -23.57 -18.55 -10.60
CA MET A 320 -24.38 -19.77 -10.60
C MET A 320 -25.72 -19.59 -11.34
N GLY A 321 -26.37 -18.43 -11.22
CA GLY A 321 -27.57 -18.12 -12.01
C GLY A 321 -27.31 -17.89 -13.51
N GLN A 322 -26.07 -17.58 -13.91
CA GLN A 322 -25.67 -17.37 -15.31
C GLN A 322 -25.26 -18.68 -16.00
N ILE A 323 -24.45 -19.49 -15.33
CA ILE A 323 -23.86 -20.72 -15.89
C ILE A 323 -24.69 -21.97 -15.55
N GLY A 324 -25.43 -21.96 -14.45
CA GLY A 324 -26.19 -23.12 -13.96
C GLY A 324 -27.52 -23.39 -14.68
N ARG A 325 -27.70 -22.90 -15.92
CA ARG A 325 -28.85 -23.25 -16.78
C ARG A 325 -28.45 -24.25 -17.85
#